data_AF-A0A914AY74-F1
#
_entry.id   AF-A0A914AY74-F1
#
_cell.length_a   1.000
_cell.length_b   1.000
_cell.length_c   1.000
_cell.angle_alpha   90.00
_cell.angle_beta   90.00
_cell.angle_gamma   90.00
#
_symmetry.space_group_name_H-M   'P 1'
#
loop_
_entity.id
_entity.type
_entity.pdbx_description
1 polymer ?
#
loop_
_entity_poly.entity_id
_entity_poly.type
_entity_poly.pdbx_seq_one_letter_code
_entity_poly.pdbx_strand_id
1 'polypeptide(L)'
;MSAPTAPLYGSSDSFSAGHNLQSLIPPQHSDWEEKESTTPVPSGVKDIWNRISHGIDDPEMQLLARHHLPALLLSAKAPSTTKAYSSAWHRWEALASSKTEVTVFPARPIDFCLYFSSLLPSKHKSTTNSTAAAVKWVHSLAGLPSPTDDPLVKMALQGYRHSLASTPQSERTCFRTYLFVSSAMLDFFVSAISITSGV
;
A
#
# COMPACT_ATOMS: atom_id res chain seq x y z
N MET A 1 -36.02 -37.51 -47.24
CA MET A 1 -34.61 -37.76 -46.85
C MET A 1 -33.71 -37.06 -47.86
N SER A 2 -32.55 -36.58 -47.40
CA SER A 2 -31.56 -35.73 -48.10
C SER A 2 -31.68 -34.23 -47.83
N ALA A 3 -30.96 -33.80 -46.79
CA ALA A 3 -30.60 -32.41 -46.52
C ALA A 3 -29.34 -32.03 -47.33
N PRO A 4 -29.17 -30.76 -47.73
CA PRO A 4 -27.97 -30.32 -48.41
C PRO A 4 -26.80 -30.02 -47.44
N THR A 5 -25.65 -30.56 -47.82
CA THR A 5 -24.30 -30.48 -47.25
C THR A 5 -23.81 -29.06 -47.02
N ALA A 6 -23.31 -28.77 -45.81
CA ALA A 6 -22.55 -27.57 -45.50
C ALA A 6 -21.06 -27.75 -45.86
N PRO A 7 -20.37 -26.76 -46.48
CA PRO A 7 -18.96 -26.87 -46.78
C PRO A 7 -18.08 -26.67 -45.54
N LEU A 8 -17.04 -27.50 -45.46
CA LEU A 8 -15.94 -27.45 -44.50
C LEU A 8 -15.18 -26.12 -44.62
N TYR A 9 -15.16 -25.33 -43.54
CA TYR A 9 -14.23 -24.21 -43.42
C TYR A 9 -12.90 -24.72 -42.87
N GLY A 10 -12.01 -25.10 -43.78
CA GLY A 10 -10.58 -25.19 -43.50
C GLY A 10 -9.94 -23.86 -43.86
N SER A 11 -9.40 -23.17 -42.87
CA SER A 11 -8.26 -22.26 -43.05
C SER A 11 -7.57 -22.10 -41.71
N SER A 12 -6.51 -22.90 -41.55
CA SER A 12 -5.42 -22.67 -40.63
C SER A 12 -4.65 -21.43 -41.09
N ASP A 13 -5.11 -20.25 -40.67
CA ASP A 13 -4.30 -19.04 -40.81
C ASP A 13 -3.28 -19.01 -39.66
N SER A 14 -2.09 -19.43 -40.04
CA SER A 14 -0.82 -19.15 -39.39
C SER A 14 -0.74 -17.70 -38.91
N PHE A 15 -0.82 -17.49 -37.60
CA PHE A 15 -0.52 -16.23 -36.92
C PHE A 15 1.00 -16.00 -36.96
N SER A 16 1.48 -15.59 -38.14
CA SER A 16 2.88 -15.23 -38.39
C SER A 16 2.90 -13.80 -38.91
N ALA A 17 2.58 -12.86 -38.03
CA ALA A 17 2.86 -11.44 -38.21
C ALA A 17 3.80 -11.04 -37.09
N GLY A 18 5.03 -10.64 -37.44
CA GLY A 18 5.99 -10.07 -36.51
C GLY A 18 5.39 -8.83 -35.87
N HIS A 19 4.80 -8.98 -34.70
CA HIS A 19 4.42 -7.87 -33.84
C HIS A 19 5.72 -7.15 -33.48
N ASN A 20 5.90 -5.95 -34.04
CA ASN A 20 6.98 -5.09 -33.64
C ASN A 20 6.75 -4.73 -32.16
N LEU A 21 7.51 -5.32 -31.25
CA LEU A 21 7.39 -5.05 -29.82
C LEU A 21 7.54 -3.55 -29.51
N GLN A 22 8.21 -2.80 -30.38
CA GLN A 22 8.34 -1.34 -30.29
C GLN A 22 7.03 -0.59 -30.60
N SER A 23 6.08 -1.17 -31.35
CA SER A 23 4.77 -0.55 -31.63
C SER A 23 3.74 -0.81 -30.55
N LEU A 24 4.02 -1.75 -29.64
CA LEU A 24 3.19 -1.96 -28.46
C LEU A 24 3.49 -0.92 -27.39
N ILE A 25 4.73 -0.42 -27.32
CA ILE A 25 5.09 0.78 -26.57
C ILE A 25 4.16 1.91 -27.04
N PRO A 26 3.45 2.62 -26.15
CA PRO A 26 2.52 3.65 -26.57
C PRO A 26 3.30 4.69 -27.38
N PRO A 27 2.66 5.40 -28.33
CA PRO A 27 3.30 6.53 -28.98
C PRO A 27 3.85 7.44 -27.89
N GLN A 28 5.17 7.58 -27.89
CA GLN A 28 5.99 8.38 -26.99
C GLN A 28 5.28 9.70 -26.66
N HIS A 29 4.62 9.73 -25.51
CA HIS A 29 4.19 10.96 -24.89
C HIS A 29 5.41 11.48 -24.12
N SER A 30 6.38 11.99 -24.88
CA SER A 30 7.67 12.51 -24.41
C SER A 30 7.52 13.53 -23.26
N ASP A 31 6.37 14.21 -23.19
CA ASP A 31 6.00 15.12 -22.10
C ASP A 31 5.75 14.43 -20.74
N TRP A 32 5.44 13.12 -20.72
CA TRP A 32 5.29 12.35 -19.48
C TRP A 32 6.58 11.64 -19.09
N GLU A 33 7.40 11.15 -20.02
CA GLU A 33 8.69 10.50 -19.71
C GLU A 33 9.71 11.50 -19.12
N GLU A 34 9.73 12.74 -19.61
CA GLU A 34 10.56 13.82 -19.02
C GLU A 34 10.03 14.25 -17.63
N LYS A 35 8.73 14.06 -17.36
CA LYS A 35 8.12 14.29 -16.04
C LYS A 35 8.15 13.06 -15.10
N GLU A 36 8.27 11.85 -15.63
CA GLU A 36 8.42 10.59 -14.88
C GLU A 36 9.77 10.54 -14.16
N SER A 37 10.78 11.25 -14.67
CA SER A 37 12.00 11.57 -13.94
C SER A 37 11.73 12.25 -12.58
N THR A 38 10.59 12.92 -12.41
CA THR A 38 10.23 13.69 -11.20
C THR A 38 9.13 13.06 -10.34
N THR A 39 8.42 12.01 -10.78
CA THR A 39 7.50 11.26 -9.91
C THR A 39 8.07 9.88 -9.64
N PRO A 40 8.78 9.69 -8.52
CA PRO A 40 9.35 8.38 -8.22
C PRO A 40 8.19 7.43 -7.95
N VAL A 41 8.08 6.40 -8.78
CA VAL A 41 7.35 5.19 -8.43
C VAL A 41 7.92 4.72 -7.09
N PRO A 42 7.09 4.47 -6.06
CA PRO A 42 7.53 3.94 -4.78
C PRO A 42 8.45 2.73 -5.00
N SER A 43 9.67 2.78 -4.44
CA SER A 43 10.72 1.76 -4.59
C SER A 43 10.19 0.33 -4.40
N GLY A 44 9.43 0.10 -3.33
CA GLY A 44 8.85 -1.22 -3.02
C GLY A 44 7.86 -1.75 -4.07
N VAL A 45 7.14 -0.87 -4.76
CA VAL A 45 6.20 -1.28 -5.84
C VAL A 45 6.97 -1.70 -7.09
N LYS A 46 8.07 -1.00 -7.39
CA LYS A 46 8.95 -1.34 -8.51
C LYS A 46 9.49 -2.77 -8.37
N ASP A 47 9.87 -3.17 -7.16
CA ASP A 47 10.37 -4.52 -6.91
C ASP A 47 9.30 -5.60 -7.12
N ILE A 48 8.05 -5.34 -6.72
CA ILE A 48 6.94 -6.26 -7.00
C ILE A 48 6.66 -6.37 -8.49
N TRP A 49 6.60 -5.26 -9.21
CA TRP A 49 6.37 -5.28 -10.66
C TRP A 49 7.51 -5.95 -11.41
N ASN A 50 8.76 -5.75 -11.00
CA ASN A 50 9.91 -6.48 -11.54
C ASN A 50 9.76 -7.99 -11.32
N ARG A 51 9.38 -8.42 -10.10
CA ARG A 51 9.16 -9.84 -9.79
C ARG A 51 8.03 -10.46 -10.63
N ILE A 52 6.92 -9.74 -10.81
CA ILE A 52 5.81 -10.19 -11.66
C ILE A 52 6.29 -10.32 -13.10
N SER A 53 7.00 -9.31 -13.62
CA SER A 53 7.55 -9.30 -14.98
C SER A 53 8.56 -10.43 -15.22
N HIS A 54 9.38 -10.80 -14.23
CA HIS A 54 10.31 -11.92 -14.33
C HIS A 54 9.65 -13.31 -14.28
N GLY A 55 8.41 -13.41 -13.83
CA GLY A 55 7.64 -14.66 -13.82
C GLY A 55 6.85 -14.92 -15.11
N ILE A 56 6.99 -14.06 -16.11
CA ILE A 56 6.30 -14.14 -17.40
C ILE A 56 7.32 -14.58 -18.46
N ASP A 57 7.06 -15.73 -19.09
CA ASP A 57 7.95 -16.29 -20.12
C ASP A 57 7.79 -15.60 -21.49
N ASP A 58 6.61 -15.05 -21.77
CA ASP A 58 6.31 -14.39 -23.03
C ASP A 58 6.90 -12.96 -23.08
N PRO A 59 7.78 -12.63 -24.06
CA PRO A 59 8.46 -11.33 -24.13
C PRO A 59 7.51 -10.14 -24.31
N GLU A 60 6.38 -10.33 -25.00
CA GLU A 60 5.38 -9.29 -25.21
C GLU A 60 4.67 -8.96 -23.89
N MET A 61 4.17 -9.98 -23.20
CA MET A 61 3.55 -9.84 -21.89
C MET A 61 4.53 -9.28 -20.85
N GLN A 62 5.81 -9.63 -20.93
CA GLN A 62 6.85 -9.09 -20.06
C GLN A 62 7.04 -7.58 -20.27
N LEU A 63 7.02 -7.11 -21.52
CA LEU A 63 7.11 -5.68 -21.87
C LEU A 63 5.89 -4.91 -21.35
N LEU A 64 4.69 -5.46 -21.54
CA LEU A 64 3.44 -4.90 -21.04
C LEU A 64 3.46 -4.79 -19.51
N ALA A 65 3.90 -5.83 -18.82
CA ALA A 65 4.00 -5.84 -17.36
C ALA A 65 5.01 -4.81 -16.83
N ARG A 66 6.12 -4.58 -17.56
CA ARG A 66 7.20 -3.69 -17.13
C ARG A 66 6.91 -2.21 -17.36
N HIS A 67 6.25 -1.87 -18.47
CA HIS A 67 6.09 -0.49 -18.90
C HIS A 67 4.63 -0.02 -18.92
N HIS A 68 3.71 -0.84 -19.43
CA HIS A 68 2.32 -0.42 -19.65
C HIS A 68 1.48 -0.50 -18.39
N LEU A 69 1.60 -1.59 -17.65
CA LEU A 69 0.82 -1.82 -16.44
C LEU A 69 1.10 -0.73 -15.37
N PRO A 70 2.36 -0.38 -15.07
CA PRO A 70 2.69 0.76 -14.21
C PRO A 70 2.01 2.07 -14.63
N ALA A 71 2.17 2.46 -15.90
CA ALA A 71 1.63 3.71 -16.42
C ALA A 71 0.09 3.74 -16.32
N LEU A 72 -0.57 2.63 -16.67
CA LEU A 72 -2.02 2.48 -16.55
C LEU A 72 -2.49 2.62 -15.10
N LEU A 73 -1.84 1.94 -14.16
CA LEU A 73 -2.19 2.01 -12.74
C LEU A 73 -1.96 3.40 -12.14
N LEU A 74 -0.91 4.10 -12.55
CA LEU A 74 -0.65 5.48 -12.12
C LEU A 74 -1.66 6.47 -12.72
N SER A 75 -2.11 6.24 -13.96
CA SER A 75 -3.11 7.06 -14.65
C SER A 75 -4.51 6.99 -14.02
N ALA A 76 -4.79 5.96 -13.21
CA ALA A 76 -6.04 5.82 -12.48
C ALA A 76 -6.28 6.91 -11.42
N LYS A 77 -5.26 7.73 -11.10
CA LYS A 77 -5.33 8.86 -10.19
C LYS A 77 -4.87 10.14 -10.86
N ALA A 78 -5.43 11.27 -10.41
CA ALA A 78 -5.01 12.58 -10.89
C ALA A 78 -3.51 12.81 -10.61
N PRO A 79 -2.74 13.43 -11.53
CA PRO A 79 -1.29 13.60 -11.38
C PRO A 79 -0.89 14.32 -10.07
N SER A 80 -1.68 15.31 -9.65
CA SER A 80 -1.49 16.02 -8.38
C SER A 80 -1.64 15.11 -7.15
N THR A 81 -2.56 14.14 -7.22
CA THR A 81 -2.80 13.17 -6.14
C THR A 81 -1.70 12.12 -6.10
N THR A 82 -1.30 11.59 -7.26
CA THR A 82 -0.18 10.66 -7.38
C THR A 82 1.11 11.26 -6.83
N LYS A 83 1.41 12.52 -7.15
CA LYS A 83 2.57 13.24 -6.60
C LYS A 83 2.49 13.42 -5.08
N ALA A 84 1.32 13.81 -4.56
CA ALA A 84 1.12 13.96 -3.12
C ALA A 84 1.29 12.63 -2.37
N TYR A 85 0.77 11.53 -2.93
CA TYR A 85 0.91 10.20 -2.35
C TYR A 85 2.34 9.67 -2.44
N SER A 86 3.04 9.86 -3.56
CA SER A 86 4.46 9.51 -3.68
C SER A 86 5.32 10.24 -2.63
N SER A 87 5.13 11.55 -2.48
CA SER A 87 5.83 12.32 -1.43
C SER A 87 5.51 11.84 -0.01
N ALA A 88 4.24 11.52 0.27
CA ALA A 88 3.84 10.98 1.56
C ALA A 88 4.40 9.57 1.81
N TRP A 89 4.49 8.74 0.78
CA TRP A 89 5.14 7.43 0.84
C TRP A 89 6.63 7.55 1.14
N HIS A 90 7.37 8.44 0.49
CA HIS A 90 8.79 8.60 0.77
C HIS A 90 9.09 9.06 2.19
N ARG A 91 8.19 9.87 2.79
CA ARG A 91 8.30 10.23 4.22
C ARG A 91 8.12 9.01 5.13
N TRP A 92 7.21 8.10 4.77
CA TRP A 92 7.06 6.83 5.48
C TRP A 92 8.31 5.96 5.29
N GLU A 93 8.75 5.76 4.05
CA GLU A 93 9.91 4.97 3.68
C GLU A 93 11.18 5.45 4.37
N ALA A 94 11.44 6.76 4.40
CA ALA A 94 12.60 7.32 5.08
C ALA A 94 12.61 7.01 6.59
N LEU A 95 11.44 7.03 7.23
CA LEU A 95 11.33 6.67 8.65
C LEU A 95 11.47 5.16 8.84
N ALA A 96 10.81 4.36 8.01
CA ALA A 96 10.90 2.91 8.05
C ALA A 96 12.34 2.42 7.85
N SER A 97 13.03 2.92 6.82
CA SER A 97 14.43 2.59 6.52
C SER A 97 15.41 3.08 7.61
N SER A 98 15.02 4.05 8.45
CA SER A 98 15.84 4.47 9.60
C SER A 98 15.86 3.45 10.74
N LYS A 99 14.98 2.43 10.69
CA LYS A 99 14.80 1.43 11.74
C LYS A 99 15.04 0.03 11.17
N THR A 100 15.99 -0.69 11.75
CA THR A 100 16.39 -2.03 11.28
C THR A 100 15.25 -3.07 11.38
N GLU A 101 14.31 -2.87 12.31
CA GLU A 101 13.22 -3.81 12.59
C GLU A 101 11.94 -3.57 11.76
N VAL A 102 11.89 -2.44 11.03
CA VAL A 102 10.70 -2.03 10.29
C VAL A 102 10.79 -2.52 8.85
N THR A 103 9.76 -3.24 8.40
CA THR A 103 9.67 -3.64 7.00
C THR A 103 9.02 -2.52 6.20
N VAL A 104 9.77 -1.91 5.27
CA VAL A 104 9.28 -0.83 4.40
C VAL A 104 8.10 -1.31 3.54
N PHE A 105 8.24 -2.50 2.95
CA PHE A 105 7.24 -3.08 2.07
C PHE A 105 7.36 -4.62 1.95
N PRO A 106 6.27 -5.41 2.08
CA PRO A 106 4.91 -4.99 2.46
C PRO A 106 4.89 -4.42 3.89
N ALA A 107 4.17 -3.31 4.09
CA ALA A 107 4.19 -2.64 5.39
C ALA A 107 3.32 -3.43 6.38
N ARG A 108 3.91 -3.88 7.49
CA ARG A 108 3.15 -4.60 8.52
C ARG A 108 2.24 -3.63 9.27
N PRO A 109 1.00 -4.02 9.63
CA PRO A 109 0.11 -3.18 10.41
C PRO A 109 0.74 -2.64 11.70
N ILE A 110 1.54 -3.47 12.39
CA ILE A 110 2.23 -3.07 13.64
C ILE A 110 3.29 -1.98 13.42
N ASP A 111 4.09 -2.10 12.36
CA ASP A 111 5.12 -1.10 12.00
C ASP A 111 4.47 0.26 11.73
N PHE A 112 3.32 0.23 11.08
CA PHE A 112 2.55 1.42 10.78
C PHE A 112 1.88 2.02 12.02
N CYS A 113 1.53 1.22 13.03
CA CYS A 113 1.08 1.74 14.33
C CYS A 113 2.23 2.43 15.09
N LEU A 114 3.42 1.82 15.10
CA LEU A 114 4.61 2.39 15.74
C LEU A 114 5.02 3.72 15.09
N TYR A 115 4.84 3.84 13.78
CA TYR A 115 5.00 5.10 13.06
C TYR A 115 4.13 6.22 13.65
N PHE A 116 2.83 5.98 13.81
CA PHE A 116 1.92 7.00 14.36
C PHE A 116 2.29 7.36 15.79
N SER A 117 2.70 6.38 16.60
CA SER A 117 3.20 6.63 17.96
C SER A 117 4.43 7.52 17.95
N SER A 118 5.37 7.31 17.02
CA SER A 118 6.56 8.17 16.88
C SER A 118 6.25 9.61 16.46
N LEU A 119 5.10 9.83 15.80
CA LEU A 119 4.64 11.14 15.35
C LEU A 119 3.88 11.93 16.43
N LEU A 120 3.47 11.31 17.53
CA LEU A 120 2.70 11.98 18.60
C LEU A 120 3.38 13.24 19.16
N PRO A 121 4.71 13.26 19.43
CA PRO A 121 5.38 14.46 19.94
C PRO A 121 5.29 15.66 18.99
N SER A 122 5.26 15.40 17.68
CA SER A 122 5.28 16.43 16.64
C SER A 122 3.90 17.03 16.31
N LYS A 123 2.81 16.40 16.78
CA LYS A 123 1.41 16.81 16.56
C LYS A 123 1.00 17.16 15.10
N HIS A 124 1.63 16.57 14.08
CA HIS A 124 1.33 16.86 12.67
C HIS A 124 0.11 16.11 12.10
N LYS A 125 -1.08 16.72 12.20
CA LYS A 125 -2.36 16.15 11.68
C LYS A 125 -2.35 15.84 10.18
N SER A 126 -1.86 16.77 9.34
CA SER A 126 -1.90 16.66 7.87
C SER A 126 -1.00 15.54 7.33
N THR A 127 0.11 15.26 8.01
CA THR A 127 1.07 14.23 7.64
C THR A 127 0.48 12.83 7.78
N THR A 128 -0.35 12.57 8.79
CA THR A 128 -0.85 11.20 9.05
C THR A 128 -1.93 10.74 8.08
N ASN A 129 -2.91 11.58 7.76
CA ASN A 129 -3.95 11.23 6.78
C ASN A 129 -3.34 11.06 5.37
N SER A 130 -2.39 11.92 5.00
CA SER A 130 -1.70 11.81 3.71
C SER A 130 -0.82 10.56 3.64
N THR A 131 -0.10 10.20 4.72
CA THR A 131 0.68 8.96 4.77
C THR A 131 -0.21 7.71 4.73
N ALA A 132 -1.32 7.67 5.47
CA ALA A 132 -2.25 6.54 5.43
C ALA A 132 -2.85 6.33 4.03
N ALA A 133 -3.27 7.42 3.37
CA ALA A 133 -3.77 7.35 2.00
C ALA A 133 -2.69 6.89 1.01
N ALA A 134 -1.45 7.36 1.17
CA ALA A 134 -0.32 6.94 0.35
C ALA A 134 -0.02 5.45 0.52
N VAL A 135 0.12 4.96 1.75
CA VAL A 135 0.38 3.53 2.02
C VAL A 135 -0.73 2.65 1.45
N LYS A 136 -2.00 3.06 1.58
CA LYS A 136 -3.13 2.37 0.94
C LYS A 136 -3.01 2.34 -0.58
N TRP A 137 -2.68 3.47 -1.18
CA TRP A 137 -2.48 3.57 -2.63
C TRP A 137 -1.33 2.66 -3.11
N VAL A 138 -0.17 2.68 -2.43
CA VAL A 138 0.99 1.84 -2.75
C VAL A 138 0.67 0.34 -2.66
N HIS A 139 -0.06 -0.09 -1.62
CA HIS A 139 -0.51 -1.49 -1.54
C HIS A 139 -1.50 -1.85 -2.65
N SER A 140 -2.38 -0.91 -3.03
CA SER A 140 -3.32 -1.10 -4.14
C SER A 140 -2.59 -1.27 -5.48
N LEU A 141 -1.51 -0.52 -5.72
CA LEU A 141 -0.67 -0.67 -6.93
C LEU A 141 0.01 -2.06 -7.02
N ALA A 142 0.26 -2.68 -5.87
CA ALA A 142 0.82 -4.02 -5.77
C ALA A 142 -0.23 -5.14 -5.70
N GLY A 143 -1.53 -4.81 -5.70
CA GLY A 143 -2.61 -5.79 -5.49
C GLY A 143 -2.62 -6.42 -4.10
N LEU A 144 -2.00 -5.79 -3.11
CA LEU A 144 -1.88 -6.27 -1.73
C LEU A 144 -2.98 -5.69 -0.83
N PRO A 145 -3.40 -6.41 0.23
CA PRO A 145 -4.28 -5.83 1.24
C PRO A 145 -3.60 -4.63 1.90
N SER A 146 -4.36 -3.55 2.09
CA SER A 146 -3.81 -2.36 2.73
C SER A 146 -3.67 -2.58 4.23
N PRO A 147 -2.52 -2.26 4.84
CA PRO A 147 -2.36 -2.28 6.30
C PRO A 147 -3.28 -1.28 6.99
N THR A 148 -3.79 -0.27 6.28
CA THR A 148 -4.75 0.69 6.84
C THR A 148 -6.15 0.14 7.06
N ASP A 149 -6.47 -1.00 6.44
CA ASP A 149 -7.76 -1.66 6.63
C ASP A 149 -7.76 -2.58 7.87
N ASP A 150 -6.59 -2.85 8.44
CA ASP A 150 -6.40 -3.62 9.67
C ASP A 150 -7.05 -2.92 10.89
N PRO A 151 -7.79 -3.64 11.75
CA PRO A 151 -8.43 -3.08 12.94
C PRO A 151 -7.44 -2.37 13.88
N LEU A 152 -6.24 -2.89 14.04
CA LEU A 152 -5.20 -2.32 14.91
C LEU A 152 -4.81 -0.93 14.41
N VAL A 153 -4.59 -0.79 13.11
CA VAL A 153 -4.21 0.49 12.49
C VAL A 153 -5.35 1.49 12.56
N LYS A 154 -6.60 1.07 12.36
CA LYS A 154 -7.77 1.93 12.52
C LYS A 154 -7.88 2.48 13.95
N MET A 155 -7.70 1.62 14.95
CA MET A 155 -7.69 2.03 16.36
C MET A 155 -6.53 2.98 16.68
N ALA A 156 -5.31 2.68 16.21
CA ALA A 156 -4.15 3.54 16.42
C ALA A 156 -4.33 4.92 15.77
N LEU A 157 -4.86 4.98 14.55
CA LEU A 157 -5.12 6.23 13.84
C LEU A 157 -6.23 7.05 14.53
N GLN A 158 -7.26 6.39 15.06
CA GLN A 158 -8.29 7.04 15.86
C GLN A 158 -7.70 7.62 17.16
N GLY A 159 -6.88 6.85 17.88
CA GLY A 159 -6.18 7.32 19.08
C GLY A 159 -5.26 8.51 18.81
N TYR A 160 -4.49 8.45 17.71
CA TYR A 160 -3.66 9.55 17.24
C TYR A 160 -4.50 10.81 16.97
N ARG A 161 -5.61 10.69 16.24
CA ARG A 161 -6.52 11.81 15.97
C ARG A 161 -7.09 12.43 17.24
N HIS A 162 -7.49 11.60 18.21
CA HIS A 162 -7.94 12.10 19.51
C HIS A 162 -6.84 12.86 20.23
N SER A 163 -5.62 12.30 20.30
CA SER A 163 -4.47 12.97 20.93
C SER A 163 -4.14 14.34 20.33
N LEU A 164 -4.44 14.55 19.04
CA LEU A 164 -4.23 15.83 18.38
C LEU A 164 -5.39 16.82 18.53
N ALA A 165 -6.60 16.31 18.77
CA ALA A 165 -7.79 17.11 19.03
C ALA A 165 -7.88 17.52 20.51
N SER A 166 -7.22 16.77 21.39
CA SER A 166 -7.12 17.02 22.81
C SER A 166 -6.46 18.37 23.12
N THR A 167 -7.19 19.23 23.84
CA THR A 167 -6.62 20.38 24.57
C THR A 167 -5.87 19.89 25.81
N PRO A 168 -4.93 20.68 26.39
CA PRO A 168 -4.12 20.28 27.55
C PRO A 168 -4.92 19.72 28.75
N GLN A 169 -6.18 20.14 28.87
CA GLN A 169 -7.09 19.70 29.93
C GLN A 169 -7.60 18.26 29.75
N SER A 170 -7.69 17.77 28.51
CA SER A 170 -8.12 16.39 28.19
C SER A 170 -6.97 15.38 28.23
N GLU A 171 -5.71 15.81 28.07
CA GLU A 171 -4.52 14.95 28.20
C GLU A 171 -4.37 14.40 29.63
N ARG A 172 -4.66 15.21 30.65
CA ARG A 172 -4.67 14.77 32.07
C ARG A 172 -5.72 13.69 32.35
N THR A 173 -6.83 13.70 31.60
CA THR A 173 -7.94 12.76 31.78
C THR A 173 -7.66 11.43 31.09
N CYS A 174 -7.05 11.45 29.90
CA CYS A 174 -6.66 10.24 29.18
C CYS A 174 -5.56 9.45 29.92
N PHE A 175 -4.52 10.13 30.42
CA PHE A 175 -3.47 9.49 31.21
C PHE A 175 -4.01 8.84 32.49
N ARG A 176 -4.93 9.54 33.19
CA ARG A 176 -5.60 9.01 34.38
C ARG A 176 -6.49 7.80 34.07
N THR A 177 -7.15 7.79 32.92
CA THR A 177 -7.99 6.65 32.49
C THR A 177 -7.13 5.45 32.07
N TYR A 178 -6.00 5.70 31.39
CA TYR A 178 -5.05 4.65 30.99
C TYR A 178 -4.41 3.96 32.19
N LEU A 179 -3.96 4.72 33.20
CA LEU A 179 -3.46 4.16 34.46
C LEU A 179 -4.56 3.37 35.20
N PHE A 180 -5.80 3.84 35.17
CA PHE A 180 -6.93 3.15 35.79
C PHE A 180 -7.24 1.81 35.10
N VAL A 181 -7.27 1.78 33.76
CA VAL A 181 -7.51 0.54 32.99
C VAL A 181 -6.33 -0.43 33.13
N SER A 182 -5.09 0.07 33.13
CA SER A 182 -3.91 -0.77 33.33
C SER A 182 -3.86 -1.39 34.72
N SER A 183 -4.25 -0.63 35.77
CA SER A 183 -4.38 -1.18 37.13
C SER A 183 -5.48 -2.23 37.16
N ALA A 184 -6.67 -1.91 36.67
CA ALA A 184 -7.82 -2.81 36.70
C ALA A 184 -7.59 -4.11 35.91
N MET A 185 -6.86 -4.07 34.78
CA MET A 185 -6.49 -5.28 34.04
C MET A 185 -5.48 -6.13 34.80
N LEU A 186 -4.48 -5.53 35.44
CA LEU A 186 -3.53 -6.27 36.27
C LEU A 186 -4.21 -6.89 37.48
N ASP A 187 -5.14 -6.16 38.11
CA ASP A 187 -5.93 -6.67 39.24
C ASP A 187 -6.84 -7.83 38.82
N PHE A 188 -7.47 -7.75 37.65
CA PHE A 188 -8.25 -8.86 37.09
C PHE A 188 -7.38 -10.08 36.78
N PHE A 189 -6.18 -9.87 36.23
CA PHE A 189 -5.25 -10.95 35.88
C PHE A 189 -4.69 -11.65 37.13
N VAL A 190 -4.32 -10.89 38.17
CA VAL A 190 -3.85 -11.42 39.47
C VAL A 190 -4.97 -12.16 40.20
N SER A 191 -6.21 -11.66 40.12
CA SER A 191 -7.38 -12.33 40.68
C SER A 191 -7.68 -13.65 39.97
N ALA A 192 -7.62 -13.67 38.62
CA ALA A 192 -7.82 -14.89 37.83
C ALA A 192 -6.76 -15.98 38.12
N ILE A 193 -5.48 -15.59 38.26
CA ILE A 193 -4.40 -16.53 38.61
C ILE A 193 -4.61 -17.12 40.02
N SER A 194 -5.10 -16.32 40.97
CA SER A 194 -5.37 -16.76 42.35
C SER A 194 -6.54 -17.75 42.43
N ILE A 195 -7.57 -17.59 41.59
CA ILE A 195 -8.72 -18.51 41.52
C ILE A 195 -8.30 -19.87 40.93
N THR A 196 -7.30 -19.91 40.05
CA THR A 196 -6.88 -21.13 39.36
C THR A 196 -5.88 -21.97 40.17
N SER A 197 -5.19 -21.36 41.14
CA SER A 197 -4.19 -22.03 42.00
C SER A 197 -4.78 -22.55 43.33
N GLY A 198 -6.08 -22.39 43.54
CA GLY A 198 -6.78 -22.69 44.80
C GLY A 198 -7.62 -23.97 44.80
N VAL A 199 -7.24 -24.99 44.03
CA VAL A 199 -7.88 -26.32 44.02
C VAL A 199 -6.87 -27.38 44.43
#